data_AF-A0A239AL55-F1
#
_entry.id   AF-A0A239AL55-F1
#
_cell.length_a   1.000
_cell.length_b   1.000
_cell.length_c   1.000
_cell.angle_alpha   90.00
_cell.angle_beta   90.00
_cell.angle_gamma   90.00
#
_symmetry.space_group_name_H-M   'P 1'
#
loop_
_entity.id
_entity.type
_entity.pdbx_description
1 polymer ?
#
loop_
_entity_poly.entity_id
_entity_poly.type
_entity_poly.pdbx_seq_one_letter_code
_entity_poly.pdbx_strand_id
1 'polypeptide(L)'
;MGDYFGQLVTDVGENWLIYASMPLIAALIGYCTKLVAVEMMFRPLEFRGIKPYLGWQGMVPRYAPRMARIAVDLMLSKLVTPEELIDRIDPDEFTDHVEKPLIEATDQPPASSWRNTSQQSGR
;
A
#
# COMPACT_ATOMS: atom_id res chain seq x y z
N MET A 1 -31.83 -10.25 -50.01
CA MET A 1 -31.50 -9.80 -48.63
C MET A 1 -31.84 -10.83 -47.55
N GLY A 2 -32.34 -12.03 -47.87
CA GLY A 2 -32.60 -13.09 -46.87
C GLY A 2 -31.49 -14.15 -46.76
N ASP A 3 -30.74 -14.38 -47.85
CA ASP A 3 -29.82 -15.53 -47.95
C ASP A 3 -28.50 -15.35 -47.18
N TYR A 4 -28.07 -14.11 -46.95
CA TYR A 4 -26.83 -13.80 -46.23
C TYR A 4 -26.87 -14.21 -44.76
N PHE A 5 -28.04 -14.09 -44.10
CA PHE A 5 -28.18 -14.47 -42.70
C PHE A 5 -28.09 -15.98 -42.49
N GLY A 6 -28.62 -16.76 -43.44
CA GLY A 6 -28.50 -18.22 -43.42
C GLY A 6 -27.06 -18.70 -43.60
N GLN A 7 -26.29 -18.03 -44.47
CA GLN A 7 -24.86 -18.32 -44.67
C GLN A 7 -24.05 -18.01 -43.40
N LEU A 8 -24.28 -16.86 -42.75
CA LEU A 8 -23.58 -16.50 -41.51
C LEU A 8 -23.82 -17.50 -40.37
N VAL A 9 -25.05 -17.97 -40.18
CA VAL A 9 -25.37 -18.94 -39.12
C VAL A 9 -24.76 -20.31 -39.43
N THR A 10 -24.69 -20.69 -40.70
CA THR A 10 -24.05 -21.95 -41.13
C THR A 10 -22.53 -21.87 -40.96
N ASP A 11 -21.91 -20.75 -41.35
CA ASP A 11 -20.47 -20.51 -41.19
C ASP A 11 -20.04 -20.46 -39.72
N VAL A 12 -20.87 -19.85 -38.85
CA VAL A 12 -20.66 -19.84 -37.40
C VAL A 12 -20.82 -21.23 -36.79
N GLY A 13 -21.76 -22.04 -37.30
CA GLY A 13 -21.93 -23.44 -36.91
C GLY A 13 -20.74 -24.31 -37.30
N GLU A 14 -20.21 -24.15 -38.52
CA GLU A 14 -19.04 -24.91 -39.00
C GLU A 14 -17.74 -24.50 -38.29
N ASN A 15 -17.56 -23.21 -37.99
CA ASN A 15 -16.32 -22.68 -37.42
C ASN A 15 -16.45 -22.27 -35.94
N TRP A 16 -17.45 -22.79 -35.23
CA TRP A 16 -17.74 -22.39 -33.84
C TRP A 16 -16.54 -22.56 -32.91
N LEU A 17 -15.69 -23.57 -33.15
CA LEU A 17 -14.45 -23.83 -32.41
C LEU A 17 -13.44 -22.67 -32.53
N ILE A 18 -13.35 -22.04 -33.71
CA ILE A 18 -12.46 -20.89 -33.94
C ILE A 18 -12.99 -19.68 -33.16
N TYR A 19 -14.29 -19.41 -33.23
CA TYR A 19 -14.91 -18.33 -32.48
C TYR A 19 -14.87 -18.55 -30.96
N ALA A 20 -14.91 -19.80 -30.48
CA ALA A 20 -14.72 -20.14 -29.08
C ALA A 20 -13.26 -20.00 -28.61
N SER A 21 -12.29 -20.23 -29.49
CA SER A 21 -10.86 -20.07 -29.17
C SER A 21 -10.44 -18.60 -28.98
N MET A 22 -11.08 -17.66 -29.69
CA MET A 22 -10.85 -16.21 -29.58
C MET A 22 -10.93 -15.69 -28.13
N PRO A 23 -12.07 -15.85 -27.41
CA PRO A 23 -12.17 -15.40 -26.02
C PRO A 23 -11.30 -16.22 -25.08
N LEU A 24 -11.02 -17.50 -25.38
CA LEU A 24 -10.17 -18.34 -24.53
C LEU A 24 -8.71 -17.87 -24.54
N ILE A 25 -8.16 -17.57 -25.71
CA ILE A 25 -6.81 -17.02 -25.87
C ILE A 25 -6.75 -15.60 -25.30
N ALA A 26 -7.76 -14.77 -25.56
CA ALA A 26 -7.84 -13.43 -25.01
C ALA A 26 -7.90 -13.44 -23.47
N ALA A 27 -8.68 -14.36 -22.88
CA ALA A 27 -8.75 -14.54 -21.44
C ALA A 27 -7.41 -15.02 -20.87
N LEU A 28 -6.73 -15.96 -21.54
CA LEU A 28 -5.41 -16.44 -21.13
C LEU A 28 -4.38 -15.31 -21.11
N ILE A 29 -4.26 -14.55 -22.21
CA ILE A 29 -3.30 -13.45 -22.32
C ILE A 29 -3.65 -12.32 -21.33
N GLY A 30 -4.93 -11.96 -21.22
CA GLY A 30 -5.41 -10.95 -20.29
C GLY A 30 -5.14 -11.33 -18.84
N TYR A 31 -5.38 -12.59 -18.48
CA TYR A 31 -5.12 -13.11 -17.15
C TYR A 31 -3.62 -13.13 -16.82
N CYS A 32 -2.80 -13.72 -17.71
CA CYS A 32 -1.34 -13.78 -17.53
C CYS A 32 -0.73 -12.39 -17.39
N THR A 33 -1.08 -11.46 -18.30
CA THR A 33 -0.56 -10.09 -18.25
C THR A 33 -1.00 -9.37 -16.98
N LYS A 34 -2.25 -9.56 -16.54
CA LYS A 34 -2.75 -8.96 -15.29
C LYS A 34 -1.96 -9.47 -14.08
N LEU A 35 -1.71 -10.78 -14.00
CA LEU A 35 -0.91 -11.36 -12.92
C LEU A 35 0.50 -10.78 -12.88
N VAL A 36 1.16 -10.71 -14.05
CA VAL A 36 2.51 -10.14 -14.17
C VAL A 36 2.52 -8.67 -13.79
N ALA A 37 1.50 -7.89 -14.18
CA ALA A 37 1.39 -6.48 -13.82
C ALA A 37 1.30 -6.27 -12.30
N VAL A 38 0.49 -7.07 -11.61
CA VAL A 38 0.40 -7.02 -10.14
C VAL A 38 1.73 -7.41 -9.51
N GLU A 39 2.38 -8.46 -10.01
CA GLU A 39 3.68 -8.87 -9.48
C GLU A 39 4.76 -7.78 -9.66
N MET A 40 4.80 -7.12 -10.83
CA MET A 40 5.69 -5.98 -11.11
C MET A 40 5.37 -4.74 -10.27
N MET A 41 4.15 -4.61 -9.77
CA MET A 41 3.76 -3.51 -8.89
C MET A 41 4.33 -3.69 -7.48
N PHE A 42 4.41 -4.93 -6.98
CA PHE A 42 4.91 -5.27 -5.65
C PHE A 42 6.41 -5.61 -5.61
N ARG A 43 6.97 -6.16 -6.70
CA ARG A 43 8.40 -6.46 -6.84
C ARG A 43 9.10 -5.43 -7.74
N PRO A 44 10.37 -5.05 -7.48
CA PRO A 44 11.22 -5.44 -6.36
C PRO A 44 10.94 -4.59 -5.11
N LEU A 45 11.01 -5.23 -3.94
CA LEU A 45 10.77 -4.62 -2.63
C LEU A 45 11.83 -3.56 -2.28
N GLU A 46 13.07 -3.83 -2.69
CA GLU A 46 14.20 -2.91 -2.55
C GLU A 46 14.57 -2.35 -3.93
N PHE A 47 15.04 -1.10 -3.97
CA PHE A 47 15.53 -0.49 -5.20
C PHE A 47 16.74 -1.25 -5.73
N ARG A 48 16.56 -2.01 -6.83
CA ARG A 48 17.66 -2.66 -7.55
C ARG A 48 18.03 -1.84 -8.78
N GLY A 49 19.27 -1.31 -8.78
CA GLY A 49 19.76 -0.45 -9.85
C GLY A 49 21.06 0.29 -9.53
N ILE A 50 21.63 0.94 -10.56
CA ILE A 50 22.81 1.82 -10.45
C ILE A 50 22.28 3.26 -10.28
N LYS A 51 22.55 3.87 -9.13
CA LYS A 51 22.29 5.31 -8.90
C LYS A 51 23.10 6.12 -9.94
N PRO A 52 22.53 7.13 -10.65
CA PRO A 52 21.33 7.90 -10.29
C PRO A 52 20.08 7.66 -11.17
N TYR A 53 20.18 6.95 -12.30
CA TYR A 53 19.12 6.96 -13.33
C TYR A 53 18.55 5.58 -13.67
N LEU A 54 19.26 4.50 -13.33
CA LEU A 54 18.91 3.15 -13.78
C LEU A 54 18.55 2.27 -12.59
N GLY A 55 17.30 2.39 -12.12
CA GLY A 55 16.75 1.41 -11.18
C GLY A 55 15.25 1.27 -11.33
N TRP A 56 14.79 0.04 -11.14
CA TRP A 56 13.37 -0.30 -11.18
C TRP A 56 12.96 -0.68 -9.76
N GLN A 57 11.94 -0.01 -9.22
CA GLN A 57 11.30 -0.36 -7.96
C GLN A 57 9.80 -0.47 -8.20
N GLY A 58 9.15 -1.45 -7.56
CA GLY A 58 7.71 -1.60 -7.61
C GLY A 58 7.01 -0.31 -7.15
N MET A 59 5.89 0.02 -7.79
CA MET A 59 5.12 1.23 -7.46
C MET A 59 4.64 1.20 -6.00
N VAL A 60 4.16 0.05 -5.50
CA VAL A 60 3.63 -0.04 -4.12
C VAL A 60 4.71 0.16 -3.06
N PRO A 61 5.86 -0.55 -3.08
CA PRO A 61 6.95 -0.30 -2.13
C PRO A 61 7.42 1.17 -2.12
N ARG A 62 7.47 1.82 -3.28
CA ARG A 62 7.88 3.22 -3.41
C ARG A 62 6.92 4.19 -2.72
N TYR A 63 5.61 3.90 -2.71
CA TYR A 63 4.59 4.76 -2.11
C TYR A 63 4.07 4.29 -0.75
N ALA A 64 4.60 3.19 -0.20
CA ALA A 64 4.13 2.59 1.05
C ALA A 64 4.05 3.59 2.24
N PRO A 65 5.04 4.49 2.49
CA PRO A 65 4.94 5.45 3.60
C PRO A 65 3.78 6.44 3.44
N ARG A 66 3.53 6.88 2.19
CA ARG A 66 2.41 7.79 1.88
C ARG A 66 1.07 7.08 2.03
N MET A 67 0.98 5.84 1.56
CA MET A 67 -0.24 5.03 1.69
C MET A 67 -0.57 4.72 3.16
N ALA A 68 0.44 4.40 3.98
CA ALA A 68 0.26 4.16 5.41
C ALA A 68 -0.31 5.39 6.12
N ARG A 69 0.23 6.59 5.84
CA ARG A 69 -0.30 7.84 6.40
C ARG A 69 -1.77 8.05 6.03
N ILE A 70 -2.10 7.92 4.74
CA ILE A 70 -3.49 8.08 4.28
C ILE A 70 -4.43 7.07 4.94
N ALA A 71 -4.00 5.82 5.10
CA ALA A 71 -4.79 4.79 5.77
C ALA A 71 -5.05 5.13 7.24
N VAL A 72 -4.02 5.53 7.98
CA VAL A 72 -4.13 5.95 9.39
C VAL A 72 -5.03 7.18 9.52
N ASP A 73 -4.83 8.20 8.68
CA ASP A 73 -5.64 9.41 8.68
C ASP A 73 -7.13 9.09 8.43
N LEU A 74 -7.42 8.18 7.49
CA LEU A 74 -8.80 7.74 7.22
C LEU A 74 -9.40 6.94 8.37
N MET A 75 -8.62 6.07 9.02
CA MET A 75 -9.08 5.32 10.19
C MET A 75 -9.42 6.25 11.35
N LEU A 76 -8.52 7.19 11.68
CA LEU A 76 -8.69 8.10 12.81
C LEU A 76 -9.74 9.20 12.54
N SER A 77 -9.96 9.57 11.28
CA SER A 77 -10.96 10.59 10.94
C SER A 77 -12.38 10.06 10.73
N LYS A 78 -12.54 8.77 10.41
CA LYS A 78 -13.85 8.22 9.99
C LYS A 78 -14.31 6.97 10.72
N LEU A 79 -13.41 6.20 11.35
CA LEU A 79 -13.77 4.87 11.86
C LEU A 79 -13.61 4.72 13.38
N VAL A 80 -12.74 5.49 14.02
CA VAL A 80 -12.41 5.31 15.44
C VAL A 80 -12.18 6.66 16.10
N THR A 81 -12.85 6.91 17.23
CA THR A 81 -12.51 8.03 18.11
C THR A 81 -11.34 7.64 19.02
N PRO A 82 -10.44 8.56 19.39
CA PRO A 82 -9.30 8.25 20.27
C PRO A 82 -9.71 7.53 21.56
N GLU A 83 -10.88 7.86 22.10
CA GLU A 83 -11.43 7.26 23.32
C GLU A 83 -11.75 5.76 23.14
N GLU A 84 -12.38 5.37 22.03
CA GLU A 84 -12.66 3.95 21.73
C GLU A 84 -11.39 3.12 21.50
N LEU A 85 -10.31 3.77 21.03
CA LEU A 85 -9.02 3.12 20.86
C LEU A 85 -8.36 2.85 22.22
N ILE A 86 -8.46 3.80 23.17
CA ILE A 86 -7.92 3.68 24.53
C ILE A 86 -8.69 2.62 25.33
N ASP A 87 -10.02 2.58 25.22
CA ASP A 87 -10.86 1.59 25.92
C ASP A 87 -10.59 0.14 25.48
N ARG A 88 -9.97 -0.07 24.33
CA ARG A 88 -9.56 -1.39 23.81
C ARG A 88 -8.17 -1.84 24.23
N ILE A 89 -7.37 -0.94 24.78
CA ILE A 89 -6.02 -1.24 25.25
C ILE A 89 -6.10 -1.68 26.72
N ASP A 90 -5.45 -2.78 27.08
CA ASP A 90 -5.35 -3.23 28.47
C ASP A 90 -4.45 -2.26 29.26
N PRO A 91 -4.97 -1.58 30.29
CA PRO A 91 -4.20 -0.61 31.06
C PRO A 91 -2.96 -1.22 31.72
N ASP A 92 -3.05 -2.46 32.19
CA ASP A 92 -1.98 -3.11 32.95
C ASP A 92 -0.80 -3.43 32.02
N GLU A 93 -1.08 -3.96 30.82
CA GLU A 93 -0.06 -4.23 29.80
C GLU A 93 0.60 -2.93 29.28
N PHE A 94 -0.20 -1.87 29.10
CA PHE A 94 0.31 -0.56 28.68
C PHE A 94 1.26 0.04 29.72
N THR A 95 0.90 -0.01 31.00
CA THR A 95 1.74 0.50 32.09
C THR A 95 3.07 -0.25 32.17
N ASP A 96 3.08 -1.58 32.09
CA ASP A 96 4.31 -2.38 32.14
C ASP A 96 5.30 -2.04 31.00
N HIS A 97 4.78 -1.71 29.82
CA HIS A 97 5.60 -1.36 28.65
C HIS A 97 6.05 0.11 28.65
N VAL A 98 5.29 1.01 29.25
CA VAL A 98 5.61 2.45 29.30
C VAL A 98 6.45 2.81 30.54
N GLU A 99 6.32 2.06 31.65
CA GLU A 99 7.03 2.33 32.91
C GLU A 99 8.55 2.37 32.72
N LYS A 100 9.13 1.37 32.05
CA LYS A 100 10.58 1.29 31.81
C LYS A 100 11.11 2.50 31.01
N PRO A 101 10.55 2.85 29.83
CA PRO A 101 10.93 4.05 29.10
C PRO A 101 10.74 5.35 29.92
N LEU A 102 9.68 5.44 30.73
CA LEU A 102 9.39 6.64 31.52
C LEU A 102 10.39 6.84 32.65
N ILE A 103 10.77 5.76 33.34
CA ILE A 103 11.80 5.78 34.40
C ILE A 103 13.15 6.13 33.79
N GLU A 104 13.54 5.54 32.66
CA GLU A 104 14.79 5.88 31.96
C GLU A 104 14.81 7.34 31.48
N ALA A 105 13.67 7.88 31.03
CA ALA A 105 13.54 9.29 30.65
C ALA A 105 13.57 10.24 31.86
N THR A 106 13.15 9.78 33.04
CA THR A 106 13.14 10.56 34.28
C THR A 106 14.50 10.53 34.98
N ASP A 107 15.24 9.43 34.87
CA ASP A 107 16.63 9.27 35.36
C ASP A 107 17.65 10.04 34.52
N GLN A 108 17.26 10.55 33.34
CA GLN A 108 17.96 11.66 32.71
C GLN A 108 17.54 12.95 33.40
N PRO A 109 18.36 13.55 34.30
CA PRO A 109 18.09 14.90 34.77
C PRO A 109 17.94 15.79 33.54
N PRO A 110 16.90 16.64 33.44
CA PRO A 110 16.71 17.48 32.28
C PRO A 110 18.03 18.18 32.01
N ALA A 111 18.64 17.82 30.88
CA ALA A 111 19.92 18.37 30.48
C ALA A 111 19.80 19.87 30.70
N SER A 112 20.77 20.47 31.38
CA SER A 112 20.73 21.86 31.83
C SER A 112 20.73 22.88 30.69
N SER A 113 20.24 22.52 29.50
CA SER A 113 20.01 23.33 28.31
C SER A 113 19.01 24.47 28.55
N TRP A 114 18.13 24.36 29.56
CA TRP A 114 17.24 25.46 29.96
C TRP A 114 17.97 26.65 30.60
N ARG A 115 19.26 26.54 30.96
CA ARG A 115 20.06 27.68 31.45
C ARG A 115 20.57 28.61 30.34
N ASN A 116 20.48 28.25 29.06
CA ASN A 116 21.08 29.03 27.95
C ASN A 116 20.04 29.77 27.06
N THR A 117 18.76 29.43 27.15
CA THR A 117 17.72 29.99 26.25
C THR A 117 17.14 31.33 26.71
N SER A 118 17.33 31.75 27.97
CA SER A 118 16.89 33.05 28.47
C SER A 118 17.89 34.21 28.27
N GLN A 119 19.12 33.92 27.81
CA GLN A 119 20.13 34.94 27.46
C GLN A 119 20.12 35.34 25.97
N GLN A 120 19.37 34.64 25.11
CA GLN A 120 19.38 34.87 23.67
C GLN A 120 18.16 35.64 23.11
N SER A 121 17.13 35.89 23.94
CA SER A 121 15.94 36.68 23.57
C SER A 121 16.01 38.14 24.06
N GLY A 122 17.21 38.72 24.05
CA GLY A 122 17.50 40.07 24.55
C GLY A 122 18.45 40.86 23.66
N ARG A 123 18.45 40.59 22.34
CA ARG A 123 19.14 41.39 21.31
C ARG A 123 18.26 41.54 20.09
#